data_AF-V9GCW8-F1
#
_entry.id   AF-V9GCW8-F1
#
_cell.length_a   1.000
_cell.length_b   1.000
_cell.length_c   1.000
_cell.angle_alpha   90.00
_cell.angle_beta   90.00
_cell.angle_gamma   90.00
#
_symmetry.space_group_name_H-M   'P 1'
#
loop_
_entity.id
_entity.type
_entity.pdbx_description
1 polymer ?
#
loop_
_entity_poly.entity_id
_entity_poly.type
_entity_poly.pdbx_seq_one_letter_code
_entity_poly.pdbx_strand_id
1 'polypeptide(L)'
;MKKSSWILLLVPLALIGTGWLAAYIGEPEYAYTPPEHKLDNATAIRAQQFSSLRQYDIWGKTLTVPGGMQPLNARLQPANGAVEVTDDMLKLGRRTLYEETFGNEIFLSDVLGIASGPLKISNIMEAIVRLEGKGTDNLRVELDHDVTVGGRLFHKGEIIDTGLDVAKGAYAPIGMTVKYAEGRAKIGIGCMACHATVNRESGMVVEGAPNTDLNLGLIMALATNSAAYFTHTDVTKLVDYIQDENRSVTNSQGSAEALPDPKLLEDAVDRNLLKWAPGNFDTTVDLVSDITQIPDMFTKGGHPYSWSGFAAVGPFKGLSTFSNNVHAQNTDTLSQMDISDKLWGIDREIYLGTILQNAANPKFRYDPNSGIKPTDFFKLLDPNPDTPGTNEVIKVPNYPKVSAIAPDGLYISSPALRPGNKLMPCLPIRIRSDPRKPLQRTPSV
;
A
#
# COMPACT_ATOMS: atom_id res chain seq x y z
N MET A 1 56.36 -26.55 -2.72
CA MET A 1 55.07 -26.22 -3.36
C MET A 1 54.35 -25.19 -2.50
N LYS A 2 54.35 -23.90 -2.90
CA LYS A 2 53.60 -22.85 -2.20
C LYS A 2 52.11 -23.14 -2.39
N LYS A 3 51.42 -23.70 -1.39
CA LYS A 3 49.95 -23.78 -1.38
C LYS A 3 49.43 -22.36 -1.45
N SER A 4 48.95 -22.00 -2.63
CA SER A 4 48.65 -20.62 -2.98
C SER A 4 47.48 -20.10 -2.13
N SER A 5 47.63 -18.89 -1.58
CA SER A 5 46.66 -18.23 -0.70
C SER A 5 45.38 -17.78 -1.43
N TRP A 6 45.34 -17.87 -2.75
CA TRP A 6 44.17 -17.57 -3.59
C TRP A 6 42.93 -18.43 -3.28
N ILE A 7 43.08 -19.69 -2.86
CA ILE A 7 41.95 -20.58 -2.57
C ILE A 7 41.20 -20.10 -1.31
N LEU A 8 41.91 -19.50 -0.35
CA LEU A 8 41.30 -18.91 0.84
C LEU A 8 40.52 -17.61 0.55
N LEU A 9 40.86 -16.91 -0.55
CA LEU A 9 40.08 -15.75 -1.03
C LEU A 9 38.89 -16.16 -1.90
N LEU A 10 38.99 -17.29 -2.61
CA LEU A 10 37.90 -17.80 -3.45
C LEU A 10 36.70 -18.30 -2.64
N VAL A 11 36.90 -18.83 -1.43
CA VAL A 11 35.80 -19.29 -0.56
C VAL A 11 34.85 -18.16 -0.15
N PRO A 12 35.31 -17.03 0.45
CA PRO A 12 34.42 -15.92 0.80
C PRO A 12 33.81 -15.26 -0.45
N LEU A 13 34.54 -15.15 -1.57
CA LEU A 13 33.98 -14.68 -2.84
C LEU A 13 32.88 -15.60 -3.37
N ALA A 14 33.07 -16.91 -3.31
CA ALA A 14 32.07 -17.89 -3.70
C ALA A 14 30.85 -17.84 -2.76
N LEU A 15 31.03 -17.66 -1.45
CA LEU A 15 29.93 -17.52 -0.50
C LEU A 15 29.13 -16.23 -0.73
N ILE A 16 29.81 -15.11 -0.96
CA ILE A 16 29.17 -13.83 -1.32
C ILE A 16 28.44 -13.96 -2.66
N GLY A 17 29.08 -14.55 -3.67
CA GLY A 17 28.48 -14.77 -4.99
C GLY A 17 27.28 -15.70 -4.94
N THR A 18 27.34 -16.77 -4.14
CA THR A 18 26.22 -17.71 -3.95
C THR A 18 25.09 -17.05 -3.17
N GLY A 19 25.40 -16.28 -2.13
CA GLY A 19 24.40 -15.53 -1.36
C GLY A 19 23.72 -14.46 -2.21
N TRP A 20 24.49 -13.73 -3.03
CA TRP A 20 23.96 -12.75 -3.98
C TRP A 20 23.07 -13.41 -5.04
N LEU A 21 23.50 -14.53 -5.62
CA LEU A 21 22.71 -15.27 -6.60
C LEU A 21 21.42 -15.84 -5.98
N ALA A 22 21.50 -16.36 -4.76
CA ALA A 22 20.33 -16.85 -4.02
C ALA A 22 19.35 -15.72 -3.71
N ALA A 23 19.83 -14.53 -3.32
CA ALA A 23 18.98 -13.36 -3.11
C ALA A 23 18.37 -12.85 -4.42
N TYR A 24 19.15 -12.86 -5.52
CA TYR A 24 18.68 -12.43 -6.83
C TYR A 24 17.60 -13.35 -7.41
N ILE A 25 17.73 -14.67 -7.22
CA ILE A 25 16.75 -15.65 -7.70
C ILE A 25 15.56 -15.80 -6.74
N GLY A 26 15.81 -15.74 -5.43
CA GLY A 26 14.80 -16.01 -4.41
C GLY A 26 13.91 -14.83 -4.05
N GLU A 27 14.28 -13.62 -4.47
CA GLU A 27 13.59 -12.36 -4.19
C GLU A 27 13.10 -12.23 -2.72
N PRO A 28 14.01 -12.27 -1.73
CA PRO A 28 13.61 -12.36 -0.33
C PRO A 28 12.79 -11.14 0.11
N GLU A 29 11.76 -11.40 0.90
CA GLU A 29 10.88 -10.39 1.49
C GLU A 29 10.88 -10.48 3.01
N TYR A 30 10.71 -9.33 3.67
CA TYR A 30 10.58 -9.23 5.11
C TYR A 30 9.54 -8.19 5.50
N ALA A 31 8.63 -8.59 6.37
CA ALA A 31 7.65 -7.72 7.02
C ALA A 31 7.54 -8.11 8.51
N TYR A 32 7.27 -7.13 9.37
CA TYR A 32 7.11 -7.39 10.80
C TYR A 32 5.65 -7.76 11.13
N THR A 33 5.44 -9.04 11.46
CA THR A 33 4.18 -9.53 12.04
C THR A 33 4.41 -9.80 13.54
N PRO A 34 3.83 -9.02 14.47
CA PRO A 34 4.00 -9.25 15.90
C PRO A 34 3.43 -10.60 16.31
N PRO A 35 4.04 -11.35 17.25
CA PRO A 35 3.38 -12.47 17.90
C PRO A 35 2.26 -11.96 18.83
N GLU A 36 1.26 -12.79 19.13
CA GLU A 36 0.09 -12.38 19.94
C GLU A 36 0.44 -11.79 21.31
N HIS A 37 1.51 -12.27 21.96
CA HIS A 37 1.93 -11.75 23.26
C HIS A 37 2.58 -10.35 23.20
N LYS A 38 2.82 -9.82 22.00
CA LYS A 38 3.24 -8.43 21.76
C LYS A 38 2.07 -7.54 21.32
N LEU A 39 0.84 -8.03 21.40
CA LEU A 39 -0.36 -7.25 21.16
C LEU A 39 -0.96 -6.78 22.50
N ASP A 40 -1.23 -5.49 22.61
CA ASP A 40 -1.86 -4.92 23.81
C ASP A 40 -3.34 -5.31 23.90
N ASN A 41 -3.98 -5.51 22.75
CA ASN A 41 -5.39 -5.90 22.63
C ASN A 41 -5.60 -7.41 22.37
N ALA A 42 -4.60 -8.26 22.65
CA ALA A 42 -4.67 -9.71 22.44
C ALA A 42 -5.90 -10.38 23.08
N THR A 43 -6.22 -10.01 24.31
CA THR A 43 -7.32 -10.60 25.09
C THR A 43 -8.69 -10.27 24.49
N ALA A 44 -8.85 -9.07 23.94
CA ALA A 44 -10.08 -8.65 23.26
C ALA A 44 -10.28 -9.43 21.96
N ILE A 45 -9.19 -9.71 21.23
CA ILE A 45 -9.19 -10.53 20.01
C ILE A 45 -9.52 -11.99 20.35
N ARG A 46 -8.88 -12.58 21.37
CA ARG A 46 -9.10 -13.98 21.78
C ARG A 46 -10.50 -14.26 22.31
N ALA A 47 -11.10 -13.33 23.07
CA ALA A 47 -12.47 -13.48 23.58
C ALA A 47 -13.51 -13.61 22.46
N GLN A 48 -13.14 -13.27 21.21
CA GLN A 48 -14.00 -13.32 20.03
C GLN A 48 -13.71 -14.55 19.14
N GLN A 49 -12.63 -15.30 19.41
CA GLN A 49 -12.20 -16.46 18.62
C GLN A 49 -12.66 -17.79 19.20
N PHE A 50 -12.72 -17.91 20.53
CA PHE A 50 -12.94 -19.21 21.19
C PHE A 50 -14.36 -19.34 21.76
N SER A 51 -15.29 -19.78 20.93
CA SER A 51 -16.49 -20.49 21.38
C SER A 51 -16.51 -21.85 20.69
N SER A 52 -17.09 -22.89 21.29
CA SER A 52 -17.32 -24.22 20.68
C SER A 52 -18.31 -24.19 19.50
N LEU A 53 -18.48 -23.02 18.90
CA LEU A 53 -19.46 -22.68 17.90
C LEU A 53 -18.73 -22.29 16.61
N ARG A 54 -19.15 -22.88 15.50
CA ARG A 54 -18.71 -22.47 14.16
C ARG A 54 -19.47 -21.21 13.76
N GLN A 55 -18.80 -20.26 13.13
CA GLN A 55 -19.41 -19.02 12.67
C GLN A 55 -19.37 -18.94 11.15
N TYR A 56 -20.45 -18.44 10.56
CA TYR A 56 -20.61 -18.23 9.13
C TYR A 56 -21.05 -16.80 8.88
N ASP A 57 -20.52 -16.15 7.85
CA ASP A 57 -21.16 -15.00 7.23
C ASP A 57 -21.97 -15.45 6.04
N ILE A 58 -23.23 -15.02 5.95
CA ILE A 58 -24.10 -15.26 4.80
C ILE A 58 -24.63 -13.90 4.36
N TRP A 59 -24.01 -13.32 3.33
CA TRP A 59 -24.36 -11.99 2.80
C TRP A 59 -24.42 -10.91 3.90
N GLY A 60 -23.44 -10.90 4.80
CA GLY A 60 -23.36 -9.92 5.89
C GLY A 60 -24.18 -10.27 7.15
N LYS A 61 -24.81 -11.44 7.20
CA LYS A 61 -25.45 -11.96 8.42
C LYS A 61 -24.57 -13.02 9.05
N THR A 62 -24.12 -12.76 10.27
CA THR A 62 -23.38 -13.75 11.07
C THR A 62 -24.34 -14.81 11.62
N LEU A 63 -24.12 -16.06 11.28
CA LEU A 63 -24.81 -17.23 11.83
C LEU A 63 -23.82 -18.04 12.66
N THR A 64 -24.25 -18.48 13.84
CA THR A 64 -23.44 -19.28 14.75
C THR A 64 -24.10 -20.64 14.94
N VAL A 65 -23.35 -21.73 14.77
CA VAL A 65 -23.84 -23.11 14.87
C VAL A 65 -22.99 -23.94 15.85
N PRO A 66 -23.56 -24.87 16.63
CA PRO A 66 -22.78 -25.73 17.52
C PRO A 66 -21.75 -26.58 16.76
N GLY A 67 -20.54 -26.72 17.32
CA GLY A 67 -19.50 -27.59 16.77
C GLY A 67 -19.91 -29.06 16.76
N GLY A 68 -19.66 -29.78 15.65
CA GLY A 68 -19.95 -31.21 15.49
C GLY A 68 -21.15 -31.56 14.61
N MET A 69 -22.02 -30.60 14.26
CA MET A 69 -23.01 -30.83 13.20
C MET A 69 -22.36 -30.66 11.83
N GLN A 70 -22.48 -31.67 10.96
CA GLN A 70 -22.27 -31.45 9.53
C GLN A 70 -23.25 -30.38 9.03
N PRO A 71 -22.89 -29.57 8.02
CA PRO A 71 -23.79 -28.59 7.43
C PRO A 71 -24.93 -29.33 6.70
N LEU A 72 -25.90 -29.85 7.46
CA LEU A 72 -27.14 -30.43 6.93
C LEU A 72 -28.03 -29.34 6.30
N ASN A 73 -27.73 -28.07 6.59
CA ASN A 73 -28.43 -26.95 6.01
C ASN A 73 -27.73 -26.54 4.71
N ALA A 74 -28.40 -26.79 3.57
CA ALA A 74 -27.93 -26.37 2.24
C ALA A 74 -27.50 -24.89 2.21
N ARG A 75 -28.11 -24.03 3.04
CA ARG A 75 -27.78 -22.60 3.14
C ARG A 75 -26.34 -22.31 3.62
N LEU A 76 -25.67 -23.26 4.26
CA LEU A 76 -24.28 -23.12 4.75
C LEU A 76 -23.22 -23.51 3.71
N GLN A 77 -23.65 -23.90 2.50
CA GLN A 77 -22.74 -24.23 1.41
C GLN A 77 -22.12 -22.96 0.80
N PRO A 78 -20.84 -22.97 0.41
CA PRO A 78 -20.20 -21.83 -0.29
C PRO A 78 -20.96 -21.38 -1.55
N ALA A 79 -21.60 -22.32 -2.26
CA ALA A 79 -22.44 -22.04 -3.42
C ALA A 79 -23.61 -21.09 -3.13
N ASN A 80 -24.02 -20.95 -1.86
CA ASN A 80 -25.08 -20.05 -1.41
C ASN A 80 -24.55 -18.74 -0.79
N GLY A 81 -23.25 -18.45 -0.95
CA GLY A 81 -22.60 -17.25 -0.41
C GLY A 81 -22.27 -17.34 1.08
N ALA A 82 -22.26 -18.54 1.66
CA ALA A 82 -21.84 -18.76 3.03
C ALA A 82 -20.30 -18.82 3.12
N VAL A 83 -19.73 -18.02 4.02
CA VAL A 83 -18.30 -17.97 4.32
C VAL A 83 -18.09 -18.43 5.75
N GLU A 84 -17.47 -19.59 5.94
CA GLU A 84 -17.11 -20.09 7.27
C GLU A 84 -15.90 -19.34 7.83
N VAL A 85 -15.99 -18.84 9.05
CA VAL A 85 -14.87 -18.21 9.75
C VAL A 85 -14.10 -19.27 10.54
N THR A 86 -12.97 -19.70 9.97
CA THR A 86 -12.06 -20.69 10.56
C THR A 86 -10.82 -20.05 11.16
N ASP A 87 -10.09 -20.78 12.01
CA ASP A 87 -8.81 -20.29 12.56
C ASP A 87 -7.76 -20.07 11.46
N ASP A 88 -7.72 -20.94 10.44
CA ASP A 88 -6.80 -20.79 9.31
C ASP A 88 -7.15 -19.54 8.48
N MET A 89 -8.43 -19.23 8.33
CA MET A 89 -8.88 -17.98 7.75
C MET A 89 -8.41 -16.79 8.60
N LEU A 90 -8.59 -16.82 9.93
CA LEU A 90 -8.12 -15.72 10.78
C LEU A 90 -6.60 -15.52 10.74
N LYS A 91 -5.82 -16.61 10.72
CA LYS A 91 -4.36 -16.56 10.58
C LYS A 91 -3.93 -16.00 9.23
N LEU A 92 -4.58 -16.44 8.15
CA LEU A 92 -4.32 -15.93 6.81
C LEU A 92 -4.65 -14.44 6.72
N GLY A 93 -5.79 -14.01 7.26
CA GLY A 93 -6.19 -12.61 7.27
C GLY A 93 -5.22 -11.73 8.03
N ARG A 94 -4.78 -12.19 9.20
CA ARG A 94 -3.77 -11.49 9.99
C ARG A 94 -2.46 -11.37 9.21
N ARG A 95 -1.97 -12.46 8.62
CA ARG A 95 -0.78 -12.45 7.79
C ARG A 95 -0.92 -11.46 6.63
N THR A 96 -2.05 -11.49 5.92
CA THR A 96 -2.32 -10.59 4.81
C THR A 96 -2.32 -9.12 5.22
N LEU A 97 -2.89 -8.78 6.38
CA LEU A 97 -2.91 -7.39 6.85
C LEU A 97 -1.51 -6.81 7.13
N TYR A 98 -0.56 -7.64 7.57
CA TYR A 98 0.81 -7.21 7.91
C TYR A 98 1.79 -7.31 6.74
N GLU A 99 1.73 -8.39 5.96
CA GLU A 99 2.80 -8.78 5.06
C GLU A 99 2.50 -8.45 3.59
N GLU A 100 1.24 -8.47 3.20
CA GLU A 100 0.86 -8.38 1.78
C GLU A 100 0.82 -6.95 1.28
N THR A 101 1.62 -6.70 0.25
CA THR A 101 1.73 -5.41 -0.46
C THR A 101 0.94 -5.40 -1.76
N PHE A 102 0.49 -6.57 -2.23
CA PHE A 102 -0.23 -6.73 -3.50
C PHE A 102 0.53 -6.14 -4.70
N GLY A 103 1.86 -6.21 -4.68
CA GLY A 103 2.72 -5.70 -5.75
C GLY A 103 2.97 -4.19 -5.72
N ASN A 104 2.44 -3.47 -4.72
CA ASN A 104 2.55 -2.00 -4.66
C ASN A 104 3.99 -1.50 -4.46
N GLU A 105 4.95 -2.38 -4.16
CA GLU A 105 6.35 -2.03 -4.13
C GLU A 105 6.87 -1.52 -5.47
N ILE A 106 6.25 -1.91 -6.59
CA ILE A 106 6.60 -1.44 -7.94
C ILE A 106 6.19 0.01 -8.09
N PHE A 107 4.91 0.34 -7.85
CA PHE A 107 4.46 1.72 -7.88
C PHE A 107 5.21 2.59 -6.86
N LEU A 108 5.27 2.18 -5.60
CA LEU A 108 5.84 2.99 -4.51
C LEU A 108 7.36 3.21 -4.65
N SER A 109 8.13 2.18 -5.03
CA SER A 109 9.58 2.29 -5.11
C SER A 109 10.11 2.66 -6.48
N ASP A 110 9.46 2.19 -7.56
CA ASP A 110 10.02 2.28 -8.91
C ASP A 110 9.40 3.41 -9.71
N VAL A 111 8.12 3.70 -9.48
CA VAL A 111 7.42 4.80 -10.15
C VAL A 111 7.50 6.07 -9.29
N LEU A 112 6.93 6.05 -8.09
CA LEU A 112 6.87 7.18 -7.16
C LEU A 112 8.24 7.49 -6.53
N GLY A 113 8.91 6.46 -6.01
CA GLY A 113 10.25 6.60 -5.42
C GLY A 113 10.27 7.07 -3.97
N ILE A 114 9.40 6.51 -3.11
CA ILE A 114 9.31 6.88 -1.69
C ILE A 114 10.63 6.71 -0.90
N ALA A 115 11.54 5.89 -1.42
CA ALA A 115 12.88 5.67 -0.86
C ALA A 115 14.03 6.15 -1.77
N SER A 116 13.69 6.82 -2.87
CA SER A 116 14.64 7.29 -3.87
C SER A 116 15.06 8.75 -3.65
N GLY A 117 14.28 9.51 -2.87
CA GLY A 117 14.60 10.88 -2.45
C GLY A 117 15.55 10.94 -1.25
N PRO A 118 15.46 11.95 -0.38
CA PRO A 118 16.34 12.10 0.80
C PRO A 118 15.97 11.13 1.94
N LEU A 119 14.78 10.53 1.92
CA LEU A 119 14.37 9.48 2.85
C LEU A 119 14.83 8.11 2.33
N LYS A 120 16.03 7.66 2.70
CA LYS A 120 16.59 6.38 2.24
C LYS A 120 16.21 5.20 3.14
N ILE A 121 16.11 3.99 2.57
CA ILE A 121 15.99 2.74 3.35
C ILE A 121 17.11 2.62 4.39
N SER A 122 18.35 2.97 4.03
CA SER A 122 19.49 2.94 4.96
C SER A 122 19.25 3.80 6.20
N ASN A 123 18.68 4.99 6.01
CA ASN A 123 18.45 5.95 7.09
C ASN A 123 17.26 5.53 7.95
N ILE A 124 16.23 4.92 7.35
CA ILE A 124 15.13 4.27 8.09
C ILE A 124 15.70 3.14 8.97
N MET A 125 16.54 2.28 8.42
CA MET A 125 17.17 1.17 9.16
C MET A 125 18.09 1.69 10.26
N GLU A 126 18.87 2.73 10.00
CA GLU A 126 19.71 3.38 11.01
C GLU A 126 18.87 3.97 12.15
N ALA A 127 17.77 4.65 11.82
CA ALA A 127 16.83 5.17 12.82
C ALA A 127 16.26 4.04 13.70
N ILE A 128 15.90 2.89 13.11
CA ILE A 128 15.43 1.71 13.86
C ILE A 128 16.51 1.17 14.79
N VAL A 129 17.76 1.06 14.32
CA VAL A 129 18.89 0.62 15.16
C VAL A 129 19.11 1.58 16.33
N ARG A 130 18.99 2.89 16.10
CA ARG A 130 19.08 3.93 17.15
C ARG A 130 17.97 3.81 18.22
N LEU A 131 16.89 3.08 17.97
CA LEU A 131 15.87 2.79 18.99
C LEU A 131 16.34 1.78 20.05
N GLU A 132 17.42 1.03 19.80
CA GLU A 132 17.95 0.01 20.73
C GLU A 132 16.89 -1.01 21.19
N GLY A 133 15.93 -1.31 20.30
CA GLY A 133 14.83 -2.23 20.56
C GLY A 133 13.70 -1.67 21.44
N LYS A 134 13.70 -0.39 21.83
CA LYS A 134 12.64 0.23 22.65
C LYS A 134 11.29 0.33 21.91
N GLY A 135 11.32 0.46 20.59
CA GLY A 135 10.15 0.77 19.77
C GLY A 135 9.79 2.26 19.81
N THR A 136 8.87 2.68 18.95
CA THR A 136 8.35 4.05 18.83
C THR A 136 7.03 4.02 18.06
N ASP A 137 6.15 4.99 18.29
CA ASP A 137 4.99 5.27 17.42
C ASP A 137 5.30 6.36 16.38
N ASN A 138 6.48 6.97 16.44
CA ASN A 138 6.94 7.88 15.40
C ASN A 138 8.44 7.68 15.17
N LEU A 139 8.79 6.95 14.12
CA LEU A 139 10.18 6.80 13.72
C LEU A 139 10.67 8.12 13.14
N ARG A 140 11.70 8.66 13.76
CA ARG A 140 12.35 9.90 13.32
C ARG A 140 13.55 9.57 12.46
N VAL A 141 13.56 10.05 11.24
CA VAL A 141 14.56 9.67 10.23
C VAL A 141 15.34 10.87 9.77
N GLU A 142 16.66 10.69 9.66
CA GLU A 142 17.60 11.70 9.19
C GLU A 142 17.62 11.74 7.65
N LEU A 143 17.57 12.93 7.07
CA LEU A 143 17.61 13.13 5.61
C LEU A 143 19.02 12.97 5.03
N ASP A 144 19.16 12.27 3.91
CA ASP A 144 20.45 11.92 3.29
C ASP A 144 21.14 13.08 2.53
N HIS A 145 20.34 14.01 1.98
CA HIS A 145 20.82 15.16 1.21
C HIS A 145 19.81 16.32 1.25
N ASP A 146 20.26 17.52 0.89
CA ASP A 146 19.40 18.69 0.76
C ASP A 146 18.39 18.49 -0.38
N VAL A 147 17.13 18.87 -0.16
CA VAL A 147 16.11 18.87 -1.19
C VAL A 147 15.20 20.08 -1.04
N THR A 148 14.72 20.64 -2.15
CA THR A 148 13.62 21.59 -2.12
C THR A 148 12.37 20.88 -2.62
N VAL A 149 11.34 20.84 -1.77
CA VAL A 149 10.06 20.16 -2.03
C VAL A 149 8.96 21.17 -1.80
N GLY A 150 8.12 21.41 -2.80
CA GLY A 150 7.01 22.36 -2.71
C GLY A 150 7.43 23.78 -2.30
N GLY A 151 8.65 24.20 -2.65
CA GLY A 151 9.22 25.50 -2.27
C GLY A 151 9.77 25.60 -0.84
N ARG A 152 9.75 24.50 -0.07
CA ARG A 152 10.41 24.39 1.23
C ARG A 152 11.75 23.66 1.08
N LEU A 153 12.81 24.26 1.62
CA LEU A 153 14.12 23.61 1.71
C LEU A 153 14.16 22.70 2.94
N PHE A 154 14.60 21.46 2.71
CA PHE A 154 14.93 20.48 3.74
C PHE A 154 16.42 20.20 3.67
N HIS A 155 17.08 20.20 4.82
CA HIS A 155 18.53 20.06 4.88
C HIS A 155 18.95 18.61 5.11
N LYS A 156 20.10 18.23 4.55
CA LYS A 156 20.82 17.03 4.92
C LYS A 156 21.05 17.00 6.43
N GLY A 157 20.81 15.85 7.05
CA GLY A 157 20.93 15.69 8.50
C GLY A 157 19.73 16.22 9.29
N GLU A 158 18.76 16.88 8.65
CA GLU A 158 17.50 17.22 9.29
C GLU A 158 16.76 15.93 9.67
N ILE A 159 16.26 15.88 10.90
CA ILE A 159 15.50 14.75 11.42
C ILE A 159 14.03 15.06 11.27
N ILE A 160 13.31 14.23 10.51
CA ILE A 160 11.88 14.40 10.25
C ILE A 160 11.04 13.36 10.99
N ASP A 161 9.84 13.76 11.38
CA ASP A 161 8.81 12.87 11.90
C ASP A 161 8.11 12.16 10.72
N THR A 162 8.28 10.84 10.65
CA THR A 162 7.65 10.03 9.60
C THR A 162 6.30 9.46 10.03
N GLY A 163 6.07 9.33 11.33
CA GLY A 163 4.92 8.61 11.89
C GLY A 163 4.91 7.12 11.59
N LEU A 164 6.06 6.55 11.20
CA LEU A 164 6.19 5.11 11.05
C LEU A 164 6.35 4.45 12.42
N ASP A 165 5.42 3.57 12.78
CA ASP A 165 5.46 2.85 14.05
C ASP A 165 6.42 1.66 13.98
N VAL A 166 7.23 1.49 15.02
CA VAL A 166 8.14 0.37 15.20
C VAL A 166 7.87 -0.28 16.55
N ALA A 167 7.36 -1.51 16.54
CA ALA A 167 7.09 -2.24 17.78
C ALA A 167 8.39 -2.53 18.56
N LYS A 168 8.26 -2.72 19.87
CA LYS A 168 9.39 -3.08 20.74
C LYS A 168 10.09 -4.36 20.25
N GLY A 169 11.39 -4.21 19.94
CA GLY A 169 12.25 -5.27 19.40
C GLY A 169 11.93 -5.71 17.97
N ALA A 170 11.23 -4.89 17.18
CA ALA A 170 11.07 -5.07 15.75
C ALA A 170 12.26 -4.48 14.97
N TYR A 171 12.50 -5.00 13.75
CA TYR A 171 13.56 -4.55 12.85
C TYR A 171 13.03 -3.87 11.59
N ALA A 172 11.72 -3.70 11.47
CA ALA A 172 11.05 -2.97 10.42
C ALA A 172 9.82 -2.24 11.00
N PRO A 173 9.37 -1.15 10.37
CA PRO A 173 8.11 -0.53 10.71
C PRO A 173 6.93 -1.48 10.51
N ILE A 174 5.87 -1.29 11.28
CA ILE A 174 4.65 -2.08 11.19
C ILE A 174 3.99 -1.83 9.82
N GLY A 175 3.64 -2.91 9.12
CA GLY A 175 2.99 -2.84 7.80
C GLY A 175 3.87 -2.32 6.67
N MET A 176 5.19 -2.21 6.88
CA MET A 176 6.15 -1.96 5.81
C MET A 176 6.86 -3.26 5.45
N THR A 177 6.80 -3.65 4.18
CA THR A 177 7.47 -4.84 3.65
C THR A 177 8.66 -4.41 2.82
N VAL A 178 9.84 -4.96 3.13
CA VAL A 178 11.04 -4.79 2.31
C VAL A 178 11.22 -6.03 1.45
N LYS A 179 11.20 -5.85 0.13
CA LYS A 179 11.41 -6.92 -0.86
C LYS A 179 12.66 -6.64 -1.65
N TYR A 180 13.54 -7.63 -1.78
CA TYR A 180 14.71 -7.52 -2.64
C TYR A 180 14.39 -8.13 -4.00
N ALA A 181 14.28 -7.30 -5.04
CA ALA A 181 13.96 -7.73 -6.39
C ALA A 181 14.76 -6.92 -7.41
N GLU A 182 15.13 -7.54 -8.53
CA GLU A 182 15.92 -6.90 -9.60
C GLU A 182 17.24 -6.26 -9.09
N GLY A 183 17.87 -6.88 -8.08
CA GLY A 183 19.15 -6.43 -7.53
C GLY A 183 19.07 -5.23 -6.58
N ARG A 184 17.88 -4.84 -6.11
CA ARG A 184 17.72 -3.77 -5.10
C ARG A 184 16.57 -4.00 -4.14
N ALA A 185 16.63 -3.32 -3.00
CA ALA A 185 15.53 -3.29 -2.04
C ALA A 185 14.41 -2.35 -2.53
N LYS A 186 13.17 -2.83 -2.45
CA LYS A 186 11.93 -2.12 -2.72
C LYS A 186 11.09 -2.14 -1.44
N ILE A 187 10.39 -1.05 -1.19
CA ILE A 187 9.42 -0.92 -0.09
C ILE A 187 8.02 -1.08 -0.67
N GLY A 188 7.25 -1.97 -0.07
CA GLY A 188 5.80 -2.00 -0.20
C GLY A 188 5.12 -1.69 1.14
N ILE A 189 3.85 -1.29 1.08
CA ILE A 189 3.05 -0.89 2.24
C ILE A 189 1.82 -1.79 2.33
N GLY A 190 1.67 -2.50 3.45
CA GLY A 190 0.48 -3.27 3.80
C GLY A 190 -0.52 -2.46 4.63
N CYS A 191 -1.67 -3.06 4.91
CA CYS A 191 -2.77 -2.38 5.61
C CYS A 191 -2.39 -1.89 7.02
N MET A 192 -1.52 -2.62 7.71
CA MET A 192 -1.14 -2.32 9.09
C MET A 192 -0.25 -1.09 9.26
N ALA A 193 0.28 -0.51 8.18
CA ALA A 193 0.98 0.77 8.27
C ALA A 193 0.01 1.89 8.69
N CYS A 194 -1.22 1.84 8.19
CA CYS A 194 -2.27 2.80 8.51
C CYS A 194 -3.16 2.33 9.66
N HIS A 195 -3.39 1.02 9.80
CA HIS A 195 -4.41 0.49 10.71
C HIS A 195 -3.86 -0.30 11.92
N ALA A 196 -2.62 -0.04 12.30
CA ALA A 196 -2.10 -0.40 13.61
C ALA A 196 -1.24 0.73 14.13
N THR A 197 -1.10 0.77 15.46
CA THR A 197 -0.17 1.69 16.13
C THR A 197 0.54 0.99 17.30
N VAL A 198 1.53 1.64 17.88
CA VAL A 198 2.25 1.20 19.08
C VAL A 198 1.76 1.97 20.30
N ASN A 199 1.41 1.26 21.37
CA ASN A 199 1.20 1.89 22.67
C ASN A 199 2.54 2.43 23.20
N ARG A 200 2.64 3.75 23.38
CA ARG A 200 3.84 4.45 23.86
C ARG A 200 4.40 3.92 25.18
N GLU A 201 3.55 3.47 26.10
CA GLU A 201 3.98 3.02 27.43
C GLU A 201 4.54 1.60 27.40
N SER A 202 3.86 0.70 26.66
CA SER A 202 4.23 -0.72 26.64
C SER A 202 5.16 -1.10 25.50
N GLY A 203 5.19 -0.31 24.42
CA GLY A 203 5.86 -0.63 23.15
C GLY A 203 5.19 -1.78 22.38
N MET A 204 3.98 -2.19 22.80
CA MET A 204 3.20 -3.27 22.17
C MET A 204 2.31 -2.72 21.06
N VAL A 205 1.97 -3.59 20.11
CA VAL A 205 1.12 -3.23 18.97
C VAL A 205 -0.35 -3.25 19.38
N VAL A 206 -1.10 -2.26 18.91
CA VAL A 206 -2.56 -2.17 19.03
C VAL A 206 -3.17 -2.39 17.64
N GLU A 207 -3.56 -3.63 17.36
CA GLU A 207 -4.16 -3.98 16.06
C GLU A 207 -5.50 -3.28 15.87
N GLY A 208 -5.69 -2.64 14.72
CA GLY A 208 -6.92 -2.00 14.31
C GLY A 208 -7.14 -0.59 14.82
N ALA A 209 -6.31 -0.11 15.75
CA ALA A 209 -6.24 1.31 16.07
C ALA A 209 -5.51 2.04 14.92
N PRO A 210 -6.02 3.20 14.46
CA PRO A 210 -5.43 3.92 13.35
C PRO A 210 -4.09 4.52 13.77
N ASN A 211 -3.13 4.53 12.85
CA ASN A 211 -1.92 5.31 12.97
C ASN A 211 -2.27 6.79 12.76
N THR A 212 -2.27 7.55 13.85
CA THR A 212 -2.74 8.95 13.85
C THR A 212 -1.66 9.98 13.55
N ASP A 213 -0.40 9.55 13.37
CA ASP A 213 0.73 10.42 13.10
C ASP A 213 1.56 10.00 11.88
N LEU A 214 1.17 8.94 11.17
CA LEU A 214 1.73 8.57 9.87
C LEU A 214 1.68 9.75 8.89
N ASN A 215 2.86 10.21 8.46
CA ASN A 215 3.00 11.42 7.66
C ASN A 215 3.18 11.09 6.17
N LEU A 216 2.16 10.47 5.56
CA LEU A 216 2.19 10.08 4.15
C LEU A 216 2.38 11.27 3.21
N GLY A 217 1.79 12.42 3.52
CA GLY A 217 1.97 13.65 2.74
C GLY A 217 3.45 14.04 2.62
N LEU A 218 4.16 14.14 3.75
CA LEU A 218 5.59 14.44 3.73
C LEU A 218 6.41 13.35 3.05
N ILE A 219 6.14 12.08 3.34
CA ILE A 219 6.88 10.95 2.74
C ILE A 219 6.74 10.96 1.22
N MET A 220 5.54 11.19 0.69
CA MET A 220 5.29 11.26 -0.75
C MET A 220 5.86 12.51 -1.38
N ALA A 221 5.81 13.66 -0.70
CA ALA A 221 6.42 14.91 -1.19
C ALA A 221 7.95 14.79 -1.27
N LEU A 222 8.58 14.01 -0.39
CA LEU A 222 10.02 13.70 -0.46
C LEU A 222 10.37 12.64 -1.51
N ALA A 223 9.40 12.04 -2.19
CA ALA A 223 9.66 11.08 -3.25
C ALA A 223 10.21 11.77 -4.50
N THR A 224 10.96 11.05 -5.34
CA THR A 224 11.57 11.63 -6.55
C THR A 224 10.61 11.89 -7.69
N ASN A 225 9.37 11.36 -7.62
CA ASN A 225 8.34 11.49 -8.64
C ASN A 225 6.96 11.64 -7.99
N SER A 226 6.82 12.59 -7.06
CA SER A 226 5.56 12.84 -6.36
C SER A 226 4.39 13.11 -7.31
N ALA A 227 4.68 13.67 -8.50
CA ALA A 227 3.72 13.89 -9.58
C ALA A 227 3.01 12.62 -10.05
N ALA A 228 3.55 11.42 -9.81
CA ALA A 228 2.82 10.17 -10.02
C ALA A 228 1.50 10.09 -9.22
N TYR A 229 1.38 10.85 -8.14
CA TYR A 229 0.22 10.88 -7.26
C TYR A 229 -0.70 12.10 -7.47
N PHE A 230 -0.53 12.86 -8.58
CA PHE A 230 -1.22 14.14 -8.81
C PHE A 230 -2.76 14.06 -8.76
N THR A 231 -3.32 12.88 -9.04
CA THR A 231 -4.77 12.65 -9.08
C THR A 231 -5.48 12.73 -7.74
N HIS A 232 -4.72 12.79 -6.64
CA HIS A 232 -5.22 13.00 -5.27
C HIS A 232 -4.95 14.43 -4.77
N THR A 233 -4.64 15.36 -5.69
CA THR A 233 -4.24 16.72 -5.36
C THR A 233 -5.08 17.71 -6.15
N ASP A 234 -5.07 18.98 -5.72
CA ASP A 234 -5.80 20.08 -6.40
C ASP A 234 -5.19 20.50 -7.75
N VAL A 235 -4.35 19.65 -8.36
CA VAL A 235 -3.76 19.86 -9.68
C VAL A 235 -4.75 19.41 -10.76
N THR A 236 -5.65 20.31 -11.13
CA THR A 236 -6.80 19.99 -12.01
C THR A 236 -6.55 20.19 -13.51
N LYS A 237 -5.52 20.95 -13.89
CA LYS A 237 -5.25 21.31 -15.30
C LYS A 237 -3.79 21.11 -15.64
N LEU A 238 -3.46 19.99 -16.27
CA LEU A 238 -2.08 19.70 -16.70
C LEU A 238 -1.52 20.75 -17.67
N VAL A 239 -2.39 21.38 -18.46
CA VAL A 239 -2.03 22.45 -19.41
C VAL A 239 -1.35 23.66 -18.76
N ASP A 240 -1.63 23.92 -17.48
CA ASP A 240 -1.03 25.04 -16.74
C ASP A 240 0.47 24.81 -16.45
N TYR A 241 0.97 23.59 -16.68
CA TYR A 241 2.34 23.17 -16.41
C TYR A 241 3.15 22.90 -17.70
N ILE A 242 2.58 23.17 -18.88
CA ILE A 242 3.29 22.98 -20.15
C ILE A 242 4.18 24.20 -20.42
N GLN A 243 5.50 23.99 -20.50
CA GLN A 243 6.46 25.03 -20.91
C GLN A 243 7.10 24.78 -22.26
N ASP A 244 7.21 23.52 -22.69
CA ASP A 244 7.81 23.14 -23.97
C ASP A 244 6.83 22.30 -24.78
N GLU A 245 6.23 22.92 -25.79
CA GLU A 245 5.31 22.24 -26.72
C GLU A 245 6.01 21.16 -27.56
N ASN A 246 7.35 21.19 -27.68
CA ASN A 246 8.09 20.17 -28.41
C ASN A 246 8.19 18.86 -27.63
N ARG A 247 8.01 18.89 -26.31
CA ARG A 247 7.99 17.71 -25.46
C ARG A 247 6.62 17.03 -25.54
N SER A 248 6.32 16.49 -26.71
CA SER A 248 5.02 15.93 -27.05
C SER A 248 5.05 14.42 -27.25
N VAL A 249 3.89 13.80 -27.09
CA VAL A 249 3.64 12.39 -27.39
C VAL A 249 2.50 12.27 -28.39
N THR A 250 2.46 11.14 -29.10
CA THR A 250 1.32 10.84 -29.96
C THR A 250 0.17 10.31 -29.10
N ASN A 251 -0.91 11.08 -29.00
CA ASN A 251 -2.08 10.74 -28.18
C ASN A 251 -2.91 9.59 -28.79
N SER A 252 -4.02 9.23 -28.14
CA SER A 252 -4.88 8.14 -28.61
C SER A 252 -5.56 8.41 -29.96
N GLN A 253 -5.70 9.68 -30.35
CA GLN A 253 -6.26 10.11 -31.64
C GLN A 253 -5.20 10.22 -32.76
N GLY A 254 -3.92 10.02 -32.42
CA GLY A 254 -2.82 10.12 -33.38
C GLY A 254 -2.29 11.54 -33.60
N SER A 255 -2.76 12.52 -32.84
CA SER A 255 -2.18 13.88 -32.84
C SER A 255 -1.05 14.00 -31.83
N ALA A 256 -0.13 14.93 -32.08
CA ALA A 256 0.90 15.31 -31.11
C ALA A 256 0.27 16.18 -30.02
N GLU A 257 0.58 15.89 -28.76
CA GLU A 257 0.09 16.62 -27.60
C GLU A 257 1.20 16.71 -26.54
N ALA A 258 1.38 17.89 -25.96
CA ALA A 258 2.53 18.20 -25.09
C ALA A 258 2.34 17.63 -23.68
N LEU A 259 3.44 17.12 -23.10
CA LEU A 259 3.50 16.70 -21.71
C LEU A 259 3.78 17.91 -20.79
N PRO A 260 3.26 17.93 -19.56
CA PRO A 260 3.61 18.94 -18.58
C PRO A 260 5.11 18.89 -18.25
N ASP A 261 5.69 20.03 -17.90
CA ASP A 261 7.05 20.08 -17.34
C ASP A 261 7.08 19.27 -16.03
N PRO A 262 7.97 18.27 -15.92
CA PRO A 262 7.95 17.35 -14.78
C PRO A 262 8.23 18.09 -13.48
N LYS A 263 9.15 19.07 -13.48
CA LYS A 263 9.56 19.77 -12.26
C LYS A 263 8.46 20.71 -11.77
N LEU A 264 7.82 21.46 -12.67
CA LEU A 264 6.73 22.36 -12.27
C LEU A 264 5.52 21.62 -11.74
N LEU A 265 5.20 20.47 -12.35
CA LEU A 265 4.12 19.61 -11.90
C LEU A 265 4.45 19.02 -10.52
N GLU A 266 5.65 18.46 -10.34
CA GLU A 266 6.12 17.96 -9.04
C GLU A 266 6.07 19.05 -7.97
N ASP A 267 6.60 20.24 -8.24
CA ASP A 267 6.56 21.36 -7.29
C ASP A 267 5.12 21.72 -6.87
N ALA A 268 4.14 21.58 -7.76
CA ALA A 268 2.73 21.83 -7.46
C ALA A 268 2.09 20.72 -6.63
N VAL A 269 2.39 19.46 -6.98
CA VAL A 269 1.95 18.28 -6.25
C VAL A 269 2.56 18.26 -4.84
N ASP A 270 3.85 18.52 -4.71
CA ASP A 270 4.55 18.63 -3.43
C ASP A 270 3.94 19.70 -2.52
N ARG A 271 3.65 20.90 -3.07
CA ARG A 271 2.95 21.96 -2.32
C ARG A 271 1.61 21.51 -1.80
N ASN A 272 0.92 20.62 -2.50
CA ASN A 272 -0.34 20.06 -2.05
C ASN A 272 -0.10 19.02 -0.95
N LEU A 273 0.76 18.03 -1.20
CA LEU A 273 1.09 16.94 -0.28
C LEU A 273 1.64 17.44 1.06
N LEU A 274 2.44 18.50 1.06
CA LEU A 274 2.95 19.12 2.30
C LEU A 274 1.87 19.76 3.19
N LYS A 275 0.64 19.95 2.67
CA LYS A 275 -0.51 20.42 3.47
C LYS A 275 -1.21 19.28 4.19
N TRP A 276 -0.93 18.03 3.82
CA TRP A 276 -1.60 16.89 4.41
C TRP A 276 -1.17 16.74 5.86
N ALA A 277 -2.13 16.75 6.77
CA ALA A 277 -1.85 16.54 8.18
C ALA A 277 -1.43 15.07 8.41
N PRO A 278 -0.48 14.80 9.33
CA PRO A 278 -0.18 13.45 9.76
C PRO A 278 -1.44 12.71 10.25
N GLY A 279 -1.50 11.39 10.00
CA GLY A 279 -2.67 10.57 10.31
C GLY A 279 -3.83 10.69 9.33
N ASN A 280 -3.69 11.49 8.28
CA ASN A 280 -4.67 11.64 7.22
C ASN A 280 -4.14 11.13 5.88
N PHE A 281 -5.06 10.66 5.04
CA PHE A 281 -4.76 10.17 3.71
C PHE A 281 -5.95 10.41 2.79
N ASP A 282 -5.65 10.66 1.51
CA ASP A 282 -6.68 10.67 0.48
C ASP A 282 -6.62 9.38 -0.33
N THR A 283 -7.78 8.78 -0.53
CA THR A 283 -7.97 7.59 -1.35
C THR A 283 -8.89 7.88 -2.52
N THR A 284 -9.32 9.11 -2.72
CA THR A 284 -10.20 9.49 -3.82
C THR A 284 -9.34 9.98 -4.97
N VAL A 285 -9.57 9.40 -6.15
CA VAL A 285 -8.85 9.74 -7.37
C VAL A 285 -9.77 10.65 -8.17
N ASP A 286 -9.81 11.94 -7.85
CA ASP A 286 -10.77 12.90 -8.44
C ASP A 286 -10.20 14.30 -8.70
N LEU A 287 -8.87 14.48 -8.60
CA LEU A 287 -8.16 15.75 -8.74
C LEU A 287 -8.54 16.79 -7.66
N VAL A 288 -9.02 16.32 -6.51
CA VAL A 288 -9.25 17.10 -5.31
C VAL A 288 -8.41 16.51 -4.19
N SER A 289 -7.86 17.35 -3.33
CA SER A 289 -7.20 16.90 -2.10
C SER A 289 -8.22 16.79 -0.96
N ASP A 290 -9.00 15.72 -0.95
CA ASP A 290 -10.05 15.43 0.03
C ASP A 290 -9.51 14.53 1.15
N ILE A 291 -8.46 14.99 1.80
CA ILE A 291 -7.81 14.24 2.89
C ILE A 291 -8.77 13.96 4.04
N THR A 292 -8.81 12.70 4.48
CA THR A 292 -9.58 12.28 5.64
C THR A 292 -8.70 11.56 6.64
N GLN A 293 -9.13 11.55 7.91
CA GLN A 293 -8.44 10.78 8.93
C GLN A 293 -8.45 9.30 8.58
N ILE A 294 -7.29 8.64 8.74
CA ILE A 294 -7.19 7.19 8.61
C ILE A 294 -8.19 6.55 9.59
N PRO A 295 -9.17 5.77 9.10
CA PRO A 295 -10.18 5.20 9.96
C PRO A 295 -9.63 4.01 10.75
N ASP A 296 -10.23 3.74 11.90
CA ASP A 296 -9.96 2.50 12.63
C ASP A 296 -10.52 1.27 11.88
N MET A 297 -10.02 0.08 12.25
CA MET A 297 -10.54 -1.20 11.75
C MET A 297 -11.62 -1.81 12.66
N PHE A 298 -12.13 -1.10 13.68
CA PHE A 298 -13.19 -1.53 14.60
C PHE A 298 -14.59 -1.37 13.98
N THR A 299 -14.84 -2.11 12.91
CA THR A 299 -16.03 -1.93 12.05
C THR A 299 -17.33 -2.53 12.60
N LYS A 300 -17.31 -3.11 13.80
CA LYS A 300 -18.47 -3.79 14.39
C LYS A 300 -19.66 -2.84 14.56
N GLY A 301 -20.70 -3.05 13.76
CA GLY A 301 -21.91 -2.22 13.82
C GLY A 301 -21.79 -0.87 13.11
N GLY A 302 -20.64 -0.57 12.49
CA GLY A 302 -20.40 0.66 11.72
C GLY A 302 -20.87 0.60 10.27
N HIS A 303 -21.72 -0.36 9.90
CA HIS A 303 -22.28 -0.47 8.55
C HIS A 303 -23.45 0.53 8.38
N PRO A 304 -23.67 1.09 7.18
CA PRO A 304 -22.94 0.87 5.93
C PRO A 304 -21.54 1.51 5.91
N TYR A 305 -20.57 0.86 5.25
CA TYR A 305 -19.15 1.26 5.25
C TYR A 305 -18.78 2.34 4.22
N SER A 306 -19.73 3.17 3.82
CA SER A 306 -19.52 4.34 2.97
C SER A 306 -20.83 5.11 2.89
N TRP A 307 -20.74 6.45 2.84
CA TRP A 307 -21.92 7.31 2.71
C TRP A 307 -22.64 7.13 1.36
N SER A 308 -21.91 6.80 0.29
CA SER A 308 -22.48 6.59 -1.04
C SER A 308 -23.11 5.21 -1.23
N GLY A 309 -22.91 4.31 -0.27
CA GLY A 309 -23.45 2.95 -0.30
C GLY A 309 -22.75 1.99 -1.26
N PHE A 310 -21.60 2.36 -1.86
CA PHE A 310 -20.88 1.47 -2.79
C PHE A 310 -20.46 0.12 -2.16
N ALA A 311 -20.29 0.10 -0.83
CA ALA A 311 -19.97 -1.08 -0.03
C ALA A 311 -21.19 -1.61 0.77
N ALA A 312 -22.43 -1.42 0.29
CA ALA A 312 -23.64 -1.80 1.03
C ALA A 312 -23.98 -3.31 1.00
N VAL A 313 -23.47 -4.05 0.02
CA VAL A 313 -23.82 -5.47 -0.20
C VAL A 313 -22.56 -6.30 -0.43
N GLY A 314 -22.55 -7.51 0.11
CA GLY A 314 -21.46 -8.48 -0.06
C GLY A 314 -21.20 -9.27 1.24
N PRO A 315 -20.22 -10.18 1.23
CA PRO A 315 -19.73 -10.81 2.44
C PRO A 315 -19.41 -9.75 3.49
N PHE A 316 -19.73 -10.04 4.75
CA PHE A 316 -19.39 -9.18 5.88
C PHE A 316 -19.99 -7.76 5.74
N LYS A 317 -21.23 -7.67 5.23
CA LYS A 317 -21.98 -6.42 4.97
C LYS A 317 -21.27 -5.48 4.00
N GLY A 318 -20.58 -6.05 3.00
CA GLY A 318 -19.86 -5.30 1.97
C GLY A 318 -18.50 -4.74 2.42
N LEU A 319 -18.01 -5.10 3.62
CA LEU A 319 -16.69 -4.69 4.09
C LEU A 319 -15.56 -5.16 3.16
N SER A 320 -15.79 -6.25 2.43
CA SER A 320 -14.90 -6.74 1.39
C SER A 320 -14.62 -5.69 0.33
N THR A 321 -15.66 -5.02 -0.16
CA THR A 321 -15.57 -4.01 -1.20
C THR A 321 -14.84 -2.78 -0.67
N PHE A 322 -15.21 -2.34 0.54
CA PHE A 322 -14.57 -1.19 1.19
C PHE A 322 -13.07 -1.42 1.43
N SER A 323 -12.70 -2.60 1.95
CA SER A 323 -11.31 -2.90 2.32
C SER A 323 -10.38 -3.08 1.12
N ASN A 324 -10.91 -3.38 -0.07
CA ASN A 324 -10.12 -3.52 -1.29
C ASN A 324 -9.74 -2.20 -1.93
N ASN A 325 -10.56 -1.16 -1.77
CA ASN A 325 -10.51 0.03 -2.63
C ASN A 325 -9.12 0.70 -2.64
N VAL A 326 -8.53 0.86 -1.45
CA VAL A 326 -7.24 1.53 -1.26
C VAL A 326 -6.14 0.88 -2.11
N HIS A 327 -5.94 -0.44 -2.00
CA HIS A 327 -4.87 -1.14 -2.71
C HIS A 327 -5.25 -1.59 -4.13
N ALA A 328 -6.53 -1.74 -4.45
CA ALA A 328 -6.96 -2.19 -5.79
C ALA A 328 -6.90 -1.08 -6.83
N GLN A 329 -7.18 0.16 -6.42
CA GLN A 329 -7.45 1.25 -7.35
C GLN A 329 -6.71 2.53 -6.96
N ASN A 330 -6.68 2.87 -5.67
CA ASN A 330 -6.42 4.26 -5.28
C ASN A 330 -4.93 4.55 -5.08
N THR A 331 -4.17 3.60 -4.50
CA THR A 331 -2.74 3.82 -4.22
C THR A 331 -1.82 3.49 -5.40
N ASP A 332 -2.35 2.95 -6.49
CA ASP A 332 -1.62 2.73 -7.75
C ASP A 332 -2.32 3.52 -8.86
N THR A 333 -1.86 4.74 -9.09
CA THR A 333 -2.52 5.68 -10.01
C THR A 333 -2.42 5.24 -11.47
N LEU A 334 -1.50 4.33 -11.82
CA LEU A 334 -1.42 3.77 -13.17
C LEU A 334 -2.67 2.97 -13.51
N SER A 335 -3.38 2.45 -12.50
CA SER A 335 -4.63 1.72 -12.70
C SER A 335 -5.76 2.55 -13.31
N GLN A 336 -5.66 3.89 -13.30
CA GLN A 336 -6.69 4.78 -13.85
C GLN A 336 -6.44 5.18 -15.32
N MET A 337 -5.39 4.64 -15.96
CA MET A 337 -5.01 5.07 -17.31
C MET A 337 -6.15 4.89 -18.32
N ASP A 338 -6.92 3.81 -18.25
CA ASP A 338 -7.96 3.48 -19.22
C ASP A 338 -9.22 4.36 -19.07
N ILE A 339 -9.29 5.15 -18.00
CA ILE A 339 -10.48 5.95 -17.62
C ILE A 339 -10.20 7.43 -17.46
N SER A 340 -8.91 7.79 -17.50
CA SER A 340 -8.42 9.16 -17.40
C SER A 340 -9.17 10.16 -18.28
N ASP A 341 -9.47 9.79 -19.53
CA ASP A 341 -10.23 10.63 -20.46
C ASP A 341 -11.68 10.86 -20.00
N LYS A 342 -12.33 9.81 -19.49
CA LYS A 342 -13.73 9.89 -19.06
C LYS A 342 -13.90 10.63 -17.73
N LEU A 343 -12.94 10.47 -16.82
CA LEU A 343 -13.01 11.09 -15.50
C LEU A 343 -12.55 12.55 -15.54
N TRP A 344 -11.48 12.82 -16.29
CA TRP A 344 -10.77 14.11 -16.20
C TRP A 344 -10.52 14.79 -17.55
N GLY A 345 -10.90 14.15 -18.67
CA GLY A 345 -10.60 14.66 -20.00
C GLY A 345 -9.10 14.62 -20.34
N ILE A 346 -8.33 13.75 -19.68
CA ILE A 346 -6.90 13.57 -19.92
C ILE A 346 -6.73 12.35 -20.82
N ASP A 347 -6.15 12.52 -22.01
CA ASP A 347 -5.84 11.39 -22.88
C ASP A 347 -4.94 10.39 -22.16
N ARG A 348 -5.20 9.09 -22.30
CA ARG A 348 -4.43 8.03 -21.60
C ARG A 348 -2.94 8.07 -21.86
N GLU A 349 -2.50 8.49 -23.05
CA GLU A 349 -1.08 8.63 -23.36
C GLU A 349 -0.48 9.79 -22.58
N ILE A 350 -1.21 10.91 -22.47
CA ILE A 350 -0.81 12.07 -21.67
C ILE A 350 -0.80 11.73 -20.18
N TYR A 351 -1.83 11.03 -19.70
CA TYR A 351 -1.93 10.58 -18.32
C TYR A 351 -0.72 9.73 -17.93
N LEU A 352 -0.45 8.68 -18.72
CA LEU A 352 0.62 7.73 -18.44
C LEU A 352 2.01 8.35 -18.66
N GLY A 353 2.18 9.14 -19.72
CA GLY A 353 3.41 9.91 -19.96
C GLY A 353 3.69 10.88 -18.82
N THR A 354 2.65 11.50 -18.25
CA THR A 354 2.76 12.41 -17.10
C THR A 354 3.22 11.71 -15.82
N ILE A 355 2.75 10.48 -15.57
CA ILE A 355 3.14 9.70 -14.38
C ILE A 355 4.56 9.13 -14.54
N LEU A 356 4.91 8.64 -15.74
CA LEU A 356 6.14 7.89 -15.96
C LEU A 356 7.35 8.76 -16.35
N GLN A 357 7.14 10.00 -16.78
CA GLN A 357 8.23 10.88 -17.26
C GLN A 357 9.38 11.11 -16.27
N ASN A 358 9.10 11.08 -14.97
CA ASN A 358 10.13 11.22 -13.94
C ASN A 358 10.21 10.00 -13.02
N ALA A 359 9.76 8.82 -13.47
CA ALA A 359 9.77 7.61 -12.66
C ALA A 359 11.14 7.38 -11.99
N ALA A 360 11.09 7.00 -10.72
CA ALA A 360 12.26 6.91 -9.85
C ALA A 360 13.30 5.92 -10.38
N ASN A 361 12.84 4.74 -10.83
CA ASN A 361 13.66 3.77 -11.53
C ASN A 361 13.74 4.14 -13.02
N PRO A 362 14.94 4.34 -13.59
CA PRO A 362 15.12 4.60 -15.02
C PRO A 362 14.44 3.58 -15.95
N LYS A 363 14.29 2.32 -15.52
CA LYS A 363 13.55 1.29 -16.28
C LYS A 363 12.11 1.73 -16.60
N PHE A 364 11.44 2.41 -15.66
CA PHE A 364 10.06 2.88 -15.80
C PHE A 364 9.97 4.33 -16.31
N ARG A 365 11.11 5.00 -16.54
CA ARG A 365 11.11 6.42 -16.93
C ARG A 365 10.84 6.57 -18.41
N TYR A 366 9.67 7.12 -18.73
CA TYR A 366 9.26 7.32 -20.12
C TYR A 366 10.04 8.47 -20.78
N ASP A 367 10.58 8.21 -21.98
CA ASP A 367 11.22 9.22 -22.82
C ASP A 367 10.29 9.65 -23.96
N PRO A 368 9.82 10.92 -23.99
CA PRO A 368 8.96 11.42 -25.07
C PRO A 368 9.65 11.41 -26.44
N ASN A 369 10.98 11.38 -26.50
CA ASN A 369 11.73 11.32 -27.76
C ASN A 369 11.92 9.89 -28.29
N SER A 370 11.48 8.87 -27.55
CA SER A 370 11.64 7.46 -27.94
C SER A 370 10.86 7.07 -29.20
N GLY A 371 9.84 7.87 -29.57
CA GLY A 371 8.91 7.54 -30.66
C GLY A 371 7.93 6.42 -30.31
N ILE A 372 7.95 5.91 -29.07
CA ILE A 372 7.04 4.90 -28.55
C ILE A 372 5.93 5.59 -27.77
N LYS A 373 4.68 5.14 -27.92
CA LYS A 373 3.57 5.66 -27.10
C LYS A 373 3.73 5.27 -25.63
N PRO A 374 3.38 6.13 -24.67
CA PRO A 374 3.42 5.80 -23.24
C PRO A 374 2.77 4.47 -22.89
N THR A 375 1.60 4.13 -23.46
CA THR A 375 0.93 2.85 -23.19
C THR A 375 1.69 1.65 -23.74
N ASP A 376 2.33 1.78 -24.90
CA ASP A 376 3.14 0.71 -25.47
C ASP A 376 4.47 0.55 -24.73
N PHE A 377 5.05 1.65 -24.24
CA PHE A 377 6.21 1.61 -23.36
C PHE A 377 5.90 0.87 -22.05
N PHE A 378 4.79 1.20 -21.38
CA PHE A 378 4.43 0.58 -20.12
C PHE A 378 4.13 -0.92 -20.26
N LYS A 379 3.45 -1.36 -21.34
CA LYS A 379 3.21 -2.79 -21.61
C LYS A 379 4.48 -3.65 -21.67
N LEU A 380 5.62 -3.07 -22.03
CA LEU A 380 6.90 -3.80 -22.07
C LEU A 380 7.46 -4.07 -20.65
N LEU A 381 6.98 -3.34 -19.66
CA LEU A 381 7.49 -3.31 -18.30
C LEU A 381 6.49 -3.83 -17.26
N ASP A 382 5.22 -3.88 -17.64
CA ASP A 382 4.11 -4.27 -16.80
C ASP A 382 4.33 -5.68 -16.20
N PRO A 383 4.49 -5.79 -14.87
CA PRO A 383 4.65 -7.07 -14.19
C PRO A 383 3.39 -7.95 -14.27
N ASN A 384 2.22 -7.33 -14.46
CA ASN A 384 0.90 -7.95 -14.42
C ASN A 384 0.10 -7.62 -15.70
N PRO A 385 0.57 -8.10 -16.87
CA PRO A 385 -0.02 -7.73 -18.15
C PRO A 385 -1.52 -8.01 -18.19
N ASP A 386 -2.21 -7.11 -18.88
CA ASP A 386 -3.65 -7.08 -19.05
C ASP A 386 -4.43 -6.79 -17.75
N THR A 387 -3.81 -6.45 -16.62
CA THR A 387 -4.49 -5.93 -15.41
C THR A 387 -4.37 -4.40 -15.33
N PRO A 388 -5.28 -3.71 -14.61
CA PRO A 388 -5.09 -2.29 -14.30
C PRO A 388 -3.85 -2.05 -13.43
N GLY A 389 -2.97 -1.15 -13.87
CA GLY A 389 -1.82 -0.67 -13.09
C GLY A 389 -0.69 -1.69 -12.96
N THR A 390 0.04 -1.63 -11.85
CA THR A 390 1.13 -2.53 -11.46
C THR A 390 0.76 -3.50 -10.35
N ASN A 391 -0.29 -3.20 -9.58
CA ASN A 391 -0.75 -4.04 -8.48
C ASN A 391 -1.37 -5.36 -8.96
N GLU A 392 -1.34 -6.36 -8.08
CA GLU A 392 -1.96 -7.65 -8.32
C GLU A 392 -3.48 -7.57 -8.05
N VAL A 393 -4.26 -7.43 -9.13
CA VAL A 393 -5.71 -7.22 -9.04
C VAL A 393 -6.51 -8.19 -9.92
N ILE A 394 -7.77 -8.42 -9.52
CA ILE A 394 -8.77 -9.11 -10.31
C ILE A 394 -9.46 -8.09 -11.21
N LYS A 395 -9.33 -8.34 -12.51
CA LYS A 395 -9.99 -7.57 -13.57
C LYS A 395 -11.50 -7.71 -13.45
N VAL A 396 -12.20 -6.60 -13.62
CA VAL A 396 -13.65 -6.65 -13.84
C VAL A 396 -13.96 -7.27 -15.20
N PRO A 397 -15.08 -7.99 -15.37
CA PRO A 397 -15.41 -8.68 -16.63
C PRO A 397 -15.46 -7.77 -17.87
N ASN A 398 -15.67 -6.48 -17.67
CA ASN A 398 -15.75 -5.47 -18.71
C ASN A 398 -14.41 -4.80 -19.03
N TYR A 399 -13.32 -5.06 -18.28
CA TYR A 399 -12.01 -4.44 -18.52
C TYR A 399 -11.50 -4.68 -19.97
N PRO A 400 -10.90 -3.66 -20.63
CA PRO A 400 -10.61 -2.30 -20.17
C PRO A 400 -11.79 -1.32 -20.32
N LYS A 401 -12.99 -1.79 -20.67
CA LYS A 401 -14.20 -0.98 -20.79
C LYS A 401 -14.87 -0.83 -19.44
N VAL A 402 -14.43 0.15 -18.68
CA VAL A 402 -14.91 0.43 -17.32
C VAL A 402 -16.31 1.01 -17.27
N SER A 403 -16.87 1.12 -16.06
CA SER A 403 -18.09 1.90 -15.81
C SER A 403 -17.86 2.91 -14.69
N ALA A 404 -18.65 3.99 -14.65
CA ALA A 404 -18.60 4.95 -13.55
C ALA A 404 -18.91 4.34 -12.16
N ILE A 405 -19.39 3.09 -12.10
CA ILE A 405 -19.74 2.36 -10.87
C ILE A 405 -18.59 1.44 -10.41
N ALA A 406 -17.72 1.03 -11.34
CA ALA A 406 -16.57 0.15 -11.10
C ALA A 406 -15.44 0.64 -12.01
N PRO A 407 -14.67 1.64 -11.55
CA PRO A 407 -13.83 2.43 -12.42
C PRO A 407 -12.61 1.65 -12.88
N ASP A 408 -11.95 0.83 -12.06
CA ASP A 408 -10.95 -0.15 -12.54
C ASP A 408 -10.55 -1.15 -11.46
N GLY A 409 -10.50 -2.44 -11.81
CA GLY A 409 -10.26 -3.53 -10.84
C GLY A 409 -11.39 -3.67 -9.81
N LEU A 410 -11.64 -4.88 -9.30
CA LEU A 410 -12.67 -5.08 -8.26
C LEU A 410 -12.10 -5.50 -6.91
N TYR A 411 -10.98 -6.22 -6.94
CA TYR A 411 -10.53 -7.01 -5.82
C TYR A 411 -9.03 -7.28 -5.93
N ILE A 412 -8.22 -6.95 -4.91
CA ILE A 412 -6.80 -7.30 -4.88
C ILE A 412 -6.62 -8.82 -4.71
N SER A 413 -5.73 -9.43 -5.48
CA SER A 413 -5.46 -10.87 -5.39
C SER A 413 -4.14 -11.21 -6.05
N SER A 414 -3.41 -12.15 -5.46
CA SER A 414 -2.17 -12.66 -6.05
C SER A 414 -2.40 -13.89 -6.93
N PRO A 415 -1.58 -14.10 -7.99
CA PRO A 415 -1.77 -15.17 -8.97
C PRO A 415 -1.85 -16.60 -8.39
N ALA A 416 -1.20 -16.85 -7.24
CA ALA A 416 -1.10 -18.17 -6.64
C ALA A 416 -2.36 -18.63 -5.86
N LEU A 417 -3.36 -17.76 -5.67
CA LEU A 417 -4.54 -18.05 -4.85
C LEU A 417 -5.84 -17.77 -5.60
N ARG A 418 -6.92 -18.49 -5.23
CA ARG A 418 -8.25 -18.27 -5.81
C ARG A 418 -8.76 -16.86 -5.42
N PRO A 419 -9.53 -16.20 -6.30
CA PRO A 419 -10.16 -14.92 -6.01
C PRO A 419 -10.88 -14.89 -4.65
N GLY A 420 -10.65 -13.83 -3.87
CA GLY A 420 -11.24 -13.66 -2.54
C GLY A 420 -10.45 -14.27 -1.38
N ASN A 421 -9.54 -15.21 -1.64
CA ASN A 421 -8.88 -15.98 -0.57
C ASN A 421 -7.78 -15.23 0.19
N LYS A 422 -7.35 -14.02 -0.22
CA LYS A 422 -6.42 -13.17 0.58
C LYS A 422 -7.15 -12.19 1.49
N LEU A 423 -8.13 -11.45 0.96
CA LEU A 423 -8.82 -10.40 1.73
C LEU A 423 -10.07 -10.88 2.50
N MET A 424 -10.84 -11.87 2.01
CA MET A 424 -11.94 -12.43 2.82
C MET A 424 -11.49 -12.82 4.23
N PRO A 425 -10.32 -13.47 4.39
CA PRO A 425 -9.75 -13.77 5.70
C PRO A 425 -9.54 -12.59 6.65
N CYS A 426 -9.34 -11.37 6.16
CA CYS A 426 -9.13 -10.16 6.97
C CYS A 426 -10.43 -9.62 7.60
N LEU A 427 -11.58 -9.86 6.95
CA LEU A 427 -12.86 -9.22 7.30
C LEU A 427 -13.44 -9.64 8.66
N PRO A 428 -13.37 -10.92 9.07
CA PRO A 428 -13.79 -11.30 10.41
C PRO A 428 -12.99 -10.61 11.52
N ILE A 429 -11.71 -10.30 11.29
CA ILE A 429 -10.86 -9.60 12.27
C ILE A 429 -11.40 -8.18 12.50
N ARG A 430 -11.79 -7.49 11.43
CA ARG A 430 -12.35 -6.13 11.45
C ARG A 430 -13.74 -6.04 12.08
N ILE A 431 -14.63 -7.01 11.83
CA ILE A 431 -16.02 -6.95 12.32
C ILE A 431 -16.16 -7.40 13.76
N ARG A 432 -15.21 -8.18 14.27
CA ARG A 432 -15.28 -8.66 15.63
C ARG A 432 -14.75 -7.63 16.61
N SER A 433 -13.76 -6.83 16.22
CA SER A 433 -13.12 -5.83 17.07
C SER A 433 -14.12 -4.72 17.49
N ASP A 434 -14.29 -4.50 18.82
CA ASP A 434 -15.29 -3.59 19.41
C ASP A 434 -14.58 -2.38 20.03
N PRO A 435 -14.92 -1.13 19.66
CA PRO A 435 -14.26 0.07 20.16
C PRO A 435 -14.55 0.35 21.65
N ARG A 436 -15.49 -0.37 22.29
CA ARG A 436 -15.86 -0.14 23.71
C ARG A 436 -15.00 -0.90 24.72
N LYS A 437 -13.90 -1.53 24.30
CA LYS A 437 -13.02 -2.32 25.19
C LYS A 437 -11.52 -2.01 25.21
N PRO A 438 -10.90 -1.14 24.40
CA PRO A 438 -9.57 -0.67 24.73
C PRO A 438 -9.71 0.49 25.73
N LEU A 439 -8.96 0.40 26.84
CA LEU A 439 -8.86 1.44 27.90
C LEU A 439 -10.01 1.47 28.91
N GLN A 440 -10.06 0.46 29.81
CA GLN A 440 -10.37 0.81 31.20
C GLN A 440 -9.25 1.74 31.69
N ARG A 441 -9.56 3.03 31.84
CA ARG A 441 -8.72 3.98 32.57
C ARG A 441 -8.34 3.35 33.92
N THR A 442 -7.05 3.25 34.19
CA THR A 442 -6.56 3.07 35.56
C THR A 442 -7.16 4.19 36.43
N PRO A 443 -7.68 3.88 37.62
CA PRO A 443 -8.20 4.92 38.51
C PRO A 443 -7.03 5.81 38.94
N SER A 444 -7.19 7.11 38.78
CA SER A 444 -6.29 8.12 39.32
C SER A 444 -6.12 7.92 40.82
N VAL A 445 -4.86 7.83 41.26
CA VAL A 445 -4.42 8.08 42.64
C VAL A 445 -3.53 9.31 42.62
#